data_AF-A0A926P5C4-F1
#
_entry.id   AF-A0A926P5C4-F1
#
_cell.length_a   1.000
_cell.length_b   1.000
_cell.length_c   1.000
_cell.angle_alpha   90.00
_cell.angle_beta   90.00
_cell.angle_gamma   90.00
#
_symmetry.space_group_name_H-M   'P 1'
#
loop_
_entity.id
_entity.type
_entity.pdbx_description
1 polymer ?
#
loop_
_entity_poly.entity_id
_entity_poly.type
_entity_poly.pdbx_seq_one_letter_code
_entity_poly.pdbx_strand_id
1 'polypeptide(L)'
;MDETIVAEIRSRLKALEAQERIAIPLAIESGSRAWGFPSPDSDYDCRFVYVRPLAETFTLFPQRDVIEEPLTEVFDINGWELSKALRLMLAGNAVIVEWLRSTFAYQEDGAFRNAALELAAEVCDRGLIGKHYYHLAQNQMKRFIPPTEPVALKKVLYALRPLMAILWLEANPDASVAPMNFHELRAAADIPERVSEKIDELLRLKAQTGEIGTGLLDPVLADFLFSTFQRLEPWSSAVPSASDRGPIVDEFWRHWSRELAPEV
;
A
#
# COMPACT_ATOMS: atom_id res chain seq x y z
N MET A 1 -9.12 -13.30 9.66
CA MET A 1 -10.03 -12.84 8.59
C MET A 1 -11.23 -13.77 8.57
N ASP A 2 -12.40 -13.30 8.14
CA ASP A 2 -13.57 -14.18 7.98
C ASP A 2 -13.29 -15.21 6.89
N GLU A 3 -13.36 -16.50 7.22
CA GLU A 3 -13.02 -17.59 6.30
C GLU A 3 -13.97 -17.67 5.10
N THR A 4 -15.24 -17.32 5.28
CA THR A 4 -16.24 -17.31 4.20
C THR A 4 -15.93 -16.21 3.20
N ILE A 5 -15.59 -15.01 3.70
CA ILE A 5 -15.22 -13.88 2.84
C ILE A 5 -13.91 -14.16 2.11
N VAL A 6 -12.92 -14.75 2.79
CA VAL A 6 -11.64 -15.17 2.16
C VAL A 6 -11.89 -16.20 1.05
N ALA A 7 -12.78 -17.18 1.28
CA ALA A 7 -13.13 -18.18 0.28
C ALA A 7 -13.83 -17.55 -0.95
N GLU A 8 -14.71 -16.57 -0.73
CA GLU A 8 -15.37 -15.81 -1.79
C GLU A 8 -14.36 -15.01 -2.62
N ILE A 9 -13.41 -14.30 -1.98
CA ILE A 9 -12.34 -13.57 -2.69
C ILE A 9 -11.52 -14.54 -3.56
N ARG A 10 -11.14 -15.71 -3.03
CA ARG A 10 -10.42 -16.73 -3.82
C ARG A 10 -11.24 -17.25 -4.99
N SER A 11 -12.55 -17.41 -4.82
CA SER A 11 -13.47 -17.81 -5.89
C SER A 11 -13.50 -16.76 -7.01
N ARG A 12 -13.61 -15.47 -6.63
CA ARG A 12 -13.58 -14.34 -7.56
C ARG A 12 -12.26 -14.23 -8.32
N LEU A 13 -11.13 -14.35 -7.63
CA LEU A 13 -9.80 -14.35 -8.26
C LEU A 13 -9.66 -15.46 -9.29
N LYS A 14 -10.13 -16.68 -9.00
CA LYS A 14 -10.14 -17.79 -9.97
C LYS A 14 -11.06 -17.52 -11.16
N ALA A 15 -12.22 -16.90 -10.92
CA ALA A 15 -13.12 -16.51 -11.99
C ALA A 15 -12.47 -15.45 -12.90
N LEU A 16 -11.77 -14.47 -12.32
CA LEU A 16 -10.99 -13.46 -13.05
C LEU A 16 -9.87 -14.11 -13.87
N GLU A 17 -9.08 -15.02 -13.30
CA GLU A 17 -8.04 -15.77 -14.03
C GLU A 17 -8.60 -16.44 -15.28
N ALA A 18 -9.76 -17.10 -15.16
CA ALA A 18 -10.42 -17.78 -16.28
C ALA A 18 -11.04 -16.82 -17.30
N GLN A 19 -11.72 -15.77 -16.84
CA GLN A 19 -12.45 -14.82 -17.70
C GLN A 19 -11.49 -13.93 -18.50
N GLU A 20 -10.46 -13.41 -17.84
CA GLU A 20 -9.47 -12.50 -18.43
C GLU A 20 -8.28 -13.23 -19.05
N ARG A 21 -8.20 -14.57 -18.86
CA ARG A 21 -7.07 -15.42 -19.26
C ARG A 21 -5.74 -14.91 -18.74
N ILE A 22 -5.69 -14.63 -17.44
CA ILE A 22 -4.51 -14.13 -16.73
C ILE A 22 -4.08 -15.12 -15.65
N ALA A 23 -2.83 -15.00 -15.22
CA ALA A 23 -2.36 -15.63 -13.98
C ALA A 23 -2.24 -14.57 -12.89
N ILE A 24 -2.67 -14.89 -11.66
CA ILE A 24 -2.56 -14.01 -10.49
C ILE A 24 -1.54 -14.61 -9.50
N PRO A 25 -0.23 -14.35 -9.67
CA PRO A 25 0.80 -14.88 -8.77
C PRO A 25 0.78 -14.26 -7.37
N LEU A 26 0.07 -13.15 -7.17
CA LEU A 26 -0.02 -12.50 -5.87
C LEU A 26 -1.36 -11.78 -5.72
N ALA A 27 -2.10 -12.11 -4.68
CA ALA A 27 -3.28 -11.39 -4.21
C ALA A 27 -3.24 -11.29 -2.69
N ILE A 28 -3.30 -10.06 -2.17
CA ILE A 28 -3.07 -9.74 -0.76
C ILE A 28 -4.15 -8.81 -0.22
N GLU A 29 -4.22 -8.72 1.10
CA GLU A 29 -4.99 -7.67 1.79
C GLU A 29 -4.17 -6.38 1.85
N SER A 30 -4.74 -5.25 1.42
CA SER A 30 -4.05 -3.95 1.40
C SER A 30 -4.72 -2.87 2.27
N GLY A 31 -5.70 -3.25 3.07
CA GLY A 31 -6.53 -2.33 3.83
C GLY A 31 -6.15 -2.22 5.30
N SER A 32 -7.09 -1.66 6.07
CA SER A 32 -6.91 -1.46 7.51
C SER A 32 -6.62 -2.76 8.28
N ARG A 33 -7.02 -3.91 7.75
CA ARG A 33 -6.65 -5.25 8.27
C ARG A 33 -5.15 -5.51 8.17
N ALA A 34 -4.56 -5.36 6.98
CA ALA A 34 -3.12 -5.52 6.80
C ALA A 34 -2.31 -4.42 7.51
N TRP A 35 -2.88 -3.22 7.61
CA TRP A 35 -2.23 -2.10 8.30
C TRP A 35 -2.22 -2.25 9.83
N GLY A 36 -2.98 -3.18 10.40
CA GLY A 36 -2.99 -3.47 11.83
C GLY A 36 -4.03 -2.68 12.63
N PHE A 37 -4.93 -1.97 11.99
CA PHE A 37 -6.01 -1.24 12.66
C PHE A 37 -7.39 -1.53 12.06
N PRO A 38 -7.85 -2.79 11.96
CA PRO A 38 -9.19 -3.10 11.45
C PRO A 38 -10.31 -2.59 12.38
N SER A 39 -11.48 -2.34 11.80
CA SER A 39 -12.76 -2.16 12.51
C SER A 39 -13.72 -3.29 12.11
N PRO A 40 -14.78 -3.57 12.88
CA PRO A 40 -15.79 -4.58 12.53
C PRO A 40 -16.34 -4.41 11.10
N ASP A 41 -16.59 -3.17 10.68
CA ASP A 41 -17.15 -2.82 9.37
C ASP A 41 -16.08 -2.54 8.30
N SER A 42 -14.83 -2.96 8.53
CA SER A 42 -13.81 -2.79 7.49
C SER A 42 -14.14 -3.67 6.28
N ASP A 43 -14.03 -3.11 5.09
CA ASP A 43 -14.07 -3.79 3.80
C ASP A 43 -12.79 -4.63 3.56
N TYR A 44 -12.86 -5.56 2.62
CA TYR A 44 -11.75 -6.41 2.21
C TYR A 44 -11.09 -5.79 0.98
N ASP A 45 -9.93 -5.18 1.20
CA ASP A 45 -9.10 -4.55 0.19
C ASP A 45 -8.21 -5.60 -0.47
N CYS A 46 -8.77 -6.38 -1.41
CA CYS A 46 -7.96 -7.29 -2.22
C CYS A 46 -7.18 -6.49 -3.26
N ARG A 47 -5.85 -6.60 -3.21
CA ARG A 47 -4.95 -6.07 -4.23
C ARG A 47 -4.12 -7.18 -4.83
N PHE A 48 -4.00 -7.20 -6.15
CA PHE A 48 -3.30 -8.29 -6.83
C PHE A 48 -2.38 -7.84 -7.95
N VAL A 49 -1.38 -8.66 -8.23
CA VAL A 49 -0.53 -8.56 -9.42
C VAL A 49 -0.93 -9.67 -10.37
N TYR A 50 -1.09 -9.36 -11.65
CA TYR A 50 -1.42 -10.34 -12.67
C TYR A 50 -0.48 -10.31 -13.87
N VAL A 51 -0.39 -11.43 -14.57
CA VAL A 51 0.40 -11.64 -15.79
C VAL A 51 -0.54 -12.07 -16.92
N ARG A 52 -0.39 -11.45 -18.08
CA ARG A 52 -1.14 -11.77 -19.30
C ARG A 52 -0.43 -12.82 -20.16
N PRO A 53 -1.11 -13.45 -21.12
CA PRO A 53 -0.46 -14.29 -22.11
C PRO A 53 0.67 -13.53 -22.82
N LEU A 54 1.74 -14.22 -23.21
CA LEU A 54 2.89 -13.58 -23.85
C LEU A 54 2.53 -12.83 -25.14
N ALA A 55 1.56 -13.33 -25.91
CA ALA A 55 1.09 -12.69 -27.14
C ALA A 55 0.39 -11.34 -26.87
N GLU A 56 -0.26 -11.17 -25.72
CA GLU A 56 -0.88 -9.90 -25.30
C GLU A 56 0.13 -8.95 -24.66
N THR A 57 1.23 -9.50 -24.14
CA THR A 57 2.29 -8.76 -23.47
C THR A 57 3.31 -8.19 -24.48
N PHE A 58 3.75 -9.02 -25.43
CA PHE A 58 4.69 -8.65 -26.50
C PHE A 58 3.94 -8.11 -27.72
N THR A 59 3.26 -6.98 -27.54
CA THR A 59 2.45 -6.32 -28.57
C THR A 59 2.84 -4.85 -28.73
N LEU A 60 2.66 -4.31 -29.93
CA LEU A 60 2.76 -2.87 -30.19
C LEU A 60 1.55 -2.08 -29.64
N PHE A 61 0.47 -2.76 -29.30
CA PHE A 61 -0.79 -2.17 -28.84
C PHE A 61 -1.14 -2.70 -27.43
N PRO A 62 -0.45 -2.22 -26.39
CA PRO A 62 -0.67 -2.70 -25.04
C PRO A 62 -2.11 -2.42 -24.59
N GLN A 63 -2.70 -3.39 -23.90
CA GLN A 63 -4.01 -3.25 -23.30
C GLN A 63 -3.95 -2.43 -22.00
N ARG A 64 -5.13 -2.20 -21.40
CA ARG A 64 -5.23 -1.61 -20.07
C ARG A 64 -4.49 -2.50 -19.06
N ASP A 65 -3.65 -1.86 -18.24
CA ASP A 65 -2.75 -2.51 -17.28
C ASP A 65 -3.33 -2.58 -15.85
N VAL A 66 -4.65 -2.41 -15.73
CA VAL A 66 -5.41 -2.45 -14.47
C VAL A 66 -6.71 -3.24 -14.68
N ILE A 67 -7.05 -4.09 -13.72
CA ILE A 67 -8.35 -4.78 -13.59
C ILE A 67 -8.99 -4.34 -12.27
N GLU A 68 -10.26 -3.99 -12.29
CA GLU A 68 -11.02 -3.48 -11.14
C GLU A 68 -12.40 -4.15 -11.17
N GLU A 69 -12.77 -4.85 -10.10
CA GLU A 69 -14.16 -5.27 -9.92
C GLU A 69 -15.01 -4.07 -9.45
N PRO A 70 -16.32 -4.08 -9.71
CA PRO A 70 -17.23 -3.09 -9.13
C PRO A 70 -17.11 -3.05 -7.60
N LEU A 71 -16.82 -1.85 -7.05
CA LEU A 71 -16.74 -1.63 -5.62
C LEU A 71 -18.06 -1.97 -4.93
N THR A 72 -17.98 -2.71 -3.83
CA THR A 72 -19.12 -3.02 -2.96
C THR A 72 -18.81 -2.61 -1.52
N GLU A 73 -19.79 -2.71 -0.61
CA GLU A 73 -19.56 -2.45 0.83
C GLU A 73 -18.61 -3.47 1.48
N VAL A 74 -18.39 -4.62 0.85
CA VAL A 74 -17.57 -5.72 1.41
C VAL A 74 -16.24 -5.87 0.66
N PHE A 75 -16.26 -5.69 -0.66
CA PHE A 75 -15.15 -6.01 -1.54
C PHE A 75 -14.68 -4.78 -2.30
N ASP A 76 -13.37 -4.53 -2.21
CA ASP A 76 -12.63 -3.67 -3.11
C ASP A 76 -11.50 -4.50 -3.73
N ILE A 77 -11.69 -4.98 -4.96
CA ILE A 77 -10.79 -5.94 -5.63
C ILE A 77 -10.18 -5.29 -6.87
N ASN A 78 -8.88 -4.98 -6.81
CA ASN A 78 -8.17 -4.30 -7.88
C ASN A 78 -6.79 -4.89 -8.11
N GLY A 79 -6.35 -4.94 -9.36
CA GLY A 79 -5.05 -5.50 -9.69
C GLY A 79 -4.30 -4.72 -10.75
N TRP A 80 -2.97 -4.86 -10.70
CA TRP A 80 -2.05 -4.27 -11.66
C TRP A 80 -1.38 -5.36 -12.48
N GLU A 81 -1.25 -5.12 -13.78
CA GLU A 81 -0.41 -5.96 -14.63
C GLU A 81 1.06 -5.83 -14.16
N LEU A 82 1.82 -6.92 -14.24
CA LEU A 82 3.20 -7.01 -13.75
C LEU A 82 4.08 -5.85 -14.24
N SER A 83 4.01 -5.48 -15.52
CA SER A 83 4.79 -4.34 -16.06
C SER A 83 4.41 -3.01 -15.40
N LYS A 84 3.14 -2.79 -15.06
CA LYS A 84 2.70 -1.60 -14.32
C LYS A 84 3.25 -1.62 -12.91
N ALA A 85 3.07 -2.73 -12.20
CA ALA A 85 3.55 -2.89 -10.83
C ALA A 85 5.05 -2.59 -10.72
N LEU A 86 5.85 -3.13 -11.66
CA LEU A 86 7.29 -2.93 -11.72
C LEU A 86 7.70 -1.50 -12.10
N ARG A 87 7.02 -0.87 -13.07
CA ARG A 87 7.26 0.54 -13.41
C ARG A 87 6.94 1.47 -12.24
N LEU A 88 5.87 1.18 -11.50
CA LEU A 88 5.51 1.92 -10.29
C LEU A 88 6.53 1.72 -9.18
N MET A 89 7.04 0.50 -8.98
CA MET A 89 8.12 0.20 -8.04
C MET A 89 9.37 1.04 -8.34
N LEU A 90 9.79 1.06 -9.62
CA LEU A 90 10.95 1.83 -10.08
C LEU A 90 10.74 3.35 -9.93
N ALA A 91 9.51 3.82 -10.09
CA ALA A 91 9.15 5.22 -9.86
C ALA A 91 9.00 5.59 -8.37
N GLY A 92 9.28 4.65 -7.44
CA GLY A 92 9.19 4.84 -6.00
C GLY A 92 7.76 4.93 -5.47
N ASN A 93 6.81 4.29 -6.14
CA ASN A 93 5.49 4.10 -5.57
C ASN A 93 5.56 3.05 -4.45
N ALA A 94 5.33 3.47 -3.21
CA ALA A 94 5.43 2.58 -2.05
C ALA A 94 4.34 1.48 -2.02
N VAL A 95 3.20 1.70 -2.69
CA VAL A 95 2.03 0.80 -2.64
C VAL A 95 2.36 -0.61 -3.09
N ILE A 96 3.15 -0.79 -4.16
CA ILE A 96 3.51 -2.14 -4.61
C ILE A 96 4.40 -2.86 -3.59
N VAL A 97 5.29 -2.15 -2.90
CA VAL A 97 6.11 -2.76 -1.87
C VAL A 97 5.28 -3.08 -0.62
N GLU A 98 4.29 -2.26 -0.30
CA GLU A 98 3.30 -2.58 0.73
C GLU A 98 2.56 -3.87 0.39
N TRP A 99 2.12 -4.06 -0.87
CA TRP A 99 1.47 -5.31 -1.30
C TRP A 99 2.38 -6.51 -1.09
N LEU A 100 3.63 -6.44 -1.53
CA LEU A 100 4.62 -7.51 -1.35
C LEU A 100 4.88 -7.85 0.12
N ARG A 101 4.70 -6.88 1.03
CA ARG A 101 4.94 -7.02 2.48
C ARG A 101 3.68 -7.29 3.29
N SER A 102 2.50 -7.41 2.67
CA SER A 102 1.28 -7.67 3.40
C SER A 102 1.34 -9.00 4.15
N THR A 103 0.95 -9.01 5.41
CA THR A 103 0.93 -10.22 6.25
C THR A 103 -0.17 -11.20 5.85
N PHE A 104 -1.16 -10.76 5.05
CA PHE A 104 -2.29 -11.59 4.65
C PHE A 104 -2.34 -11.73 3.13
N ALA A 105 -2.19 -12.97 2.66
CA ALA A 105 -2.33 -13.34 1.26
C ALA A 105 -3.62 -14.13 1.03
N TYR A 106 -4.40 -13.72 0.03
CA TYR A 106 -5.53 -14.49 -0.51
C TYR A 106 -5.04 -15.61 -1.42
N GLN A 107 -4.03 -15.33 -2.25
CA GLN A 107 -3.36 -16.25 -3.16
C GLN A 107 -1.92 -15.79 -3.34
N GLU A 108 -0.95 -16.69 -3.35
CA GLU A 108 0.45 -16.33 -3.62
C GLU A 108 1.24 -17.48 -4.25
N ASP A 109 2.12 -17.12 -5.18
CA ASP A 109 3.29 -17.90 -5.56
C ASP A 109 4.48 -17.42 -4.71
N GLY A 110 4.97 -18.29 -3.83
CA GLY A 110 6.04 -17.95 -2.89
C GLY A 110 7.38 -17.65 -3.56
N ALA A 111 7.68 -18.27 -4.71
CA ALA A 111 8.91 -18.01 -5.43
C ALA A 111 8.87 -16.62 -6.08
N PHE A 112 7.74 -16.29 -6.72
CA PHE A 112 7.49 -14.96 -7.28
C PHE A 112 7.58 -13.87 -6.21
N ARG A 113 6.87 -14.06 -5.09
CA ARG A 113 6.82 -13.07 -4.01
C ARG A 113 8.21 -12.80 -3.41
N ASN A 114 8.98 -13.86 -3.15
CA ASN A 114 10.34 -13.72 -2.62
C ASN A 114 11.27 -12.99 -3.60
N ALA A 115 11.25 -13.38 -4.87
CA ALA A 115 12.05 -12.72 -5.90
C ALA A 115 11.65 -11.24 -6.07
N ALA A 116 10.35 -10.92 -6.00
CA ALA A 116 9.86 -9.55 -6.07
C ALA A 116 10.28 -8.70 -4.85
N LEU A 117 10.35 -9.29 -3.66
CA LEU A 117 10.87 -8.63 -2.45
C LEU A 117 12.37 -8.36 -2.56
N GLU A 118 13.14 -9.29 -3.09
CA GLU A 118 14.57 -9.12 -3.37
C GLU A 118 14.80 -8.01 -4.40
N LEU A 119 14.03 -8.00 -5.50
CA LEU A 119 14.07 -6.92 -6.49
C LEU A 119 13.77 -5.58 -5.83
N ALA A 120 12.72 -5.48 -5.02
CA ALA A 120 12.35 -4.24 -4.35
C ALA A 120 13.47 -3.72 -3.43
N ALA A 121 14.21 -4.61 -2.75
CA ALA A 121 15.36 -4.23 -1.93
C ALA A 121 16.51 -3.65 -2.76
N GLU A 122 16.66 -4.08 -4.02
CA GLU A 122 17.72 -3.60 -4.92
C GLU A 122 17.35 -2.31 -5.68
N VAL A 123 16.07 -2.17 -6.10
CA VAL A 123 15.67 -1.13 -7.05
C VAL A 123 14.92 0.03 -6.43
N CYS A 124 14.31 -0.13 -5.25
CA CYS A 124 13.56 0.95 -4.62
C CYS A 124 14.48 2.07 -4.13
N ASP A 125 14.21 3.28 -4.61
CA ASP A 125 14.90 4.48 -4.18
C ASP A 125 14.21 5.10 -2.96
N ARG A 126 14.98 5.25 -1.88
CA ARG A 126 14.52 5.82 -0.61
C ARG A 126 13.93 7.23 -0.78
N GLY A 127 14.57 8.08 -1.59
CA GLY A 127 14.13 9.44 -1.82
C GLY A 127 12.78 9.47 -2.52
N LEU A 128 12.61 8.64 -3.56
CA LEU A 128 11.33 8.51 -4.26
C LEU A 128 10.23 7.93 -3.37
N ILE A 129 10.53 6.91 -2.56
CA ILE A 129 9.58 6.30 -1.63
C ILE A 129 9.12 7.31 -0.56
N GLY A 130 10.05 8.04 0.06
CA GLY A 130 9.71 9.08 1.03
C GLY A 130 8.91 10.22 0.40
N LYS A 131 9.26 10.62 -0.83
CA LYS A 131 8.48 11.59 -1.62
C LYS A 131 7.07 11.10 -1.90
N HIS A 132 6.89 9.81 -2.20
CA HIS A 132 5.57 9.21 -2.39
C HIS A 132 4.74 9.28 -1.11
N TYR A 133 5.30 8.86 0.03
CA TYR A 133 4.62 8.98 1.32
C TYR A 133 4.28 10.44 1.67
N TYR A 134 5.16 11.40 1.35
CA TYR A 134 4.88 12.81 1.64
C TYR A 134 3.66 13.31 0.85
N HIS A 135 3.56 12.98 -0.44
CA HIS A 135 2.40 13.35 -1.24
C HIS A 135 1.13 12.63 -0.81
N LEU A 136 1.23 11.37 -0.35
CA LEU A 136 0.11 10.68 0.29
C LEU A 136 -0.35 11.43 1.54
N ALA A 137 0.57 11.79 2.43
CA ALA A 137 0.26 12.58 3.63
C ALA A 137 -0.38 13.92 3.23
N GLN A 138 0.20 14.66 2.29
CA GLN A 138 -0.34 15.94 1.81
C GLN A 138 -1.79 15.82 1.32
N ASN A 139 -2.12 14.76 0.59
CA ASN A 139 -3.48 14.52 0.11
C ASN A 139 -4.47 14.19 1.25
N GLN A 140 -4.00 13.54 2.32
CA GLN A 140 -4.83 13.33 3.51
C GLN A 140 -4.96 14.62 4.32
N MET A 141 -3.90 15.42 4.43
CA MET A 141 -3.89 16.67 5.22
C MET A 141 -4.89 17.71 4.71
N LYS A 142 -5.16 17.74 3.39
CA LYS A 142 -6.20 18.61 2.78
C LYS A 142 -7.59 18.43 3.40
N ARG A 143 -7.87 17.29 4.04
CA ARG A 143 -9.17 16.95 4.63
C ARG A 143 -9.39 17.58 6.02
N PHE A 144 -8.34 18.11 6.65
CA PHE A 144 -8.41 18.75 7.97
C PHE A 144 -8.44 20.28 7.87
N ILE A 145 -8.78 20.81 6.69
CA ILE A 145 -8.84 22.25 6.42
C ILE A 145 -10.29 22.60 6.03
N PRO A 146 -10.97 23.51 6.76
CA PRO A 146 -10.51 24.18 7.98
C PRO A 146 -10.52 23.23 9.22
N PRO A 147 -9.64 23.43 10.22
CA PRO A 147 -9.50 22.56 11.38
C PRO A 147 -10.71 22.59 12.34
N THR A 148 -11.66 23.49 12.10
CA THR A 148 -12.89 23.66 12.89
C THR A 148 -14.02 22.73 12.46
N GLU A 149 -13.87 22.03 11.34
CA GLU A 149 -14.90 21.13 10.82
C GLU A 149 -14.73 19.71 11.38
N PRO A 150 -15.85 19.01 11.69
CA PRO A 150 -15.80 17.59 12.06
C PRO A 150 -15.20 16.76 10.92
N VAL A 151 -14.28 15.87 11.28
CA VAL A 151 -13.64 14.93 10.34
C VAL A 151 -13.98 13.50 10.70
N ALA A 152 -14.03 12.63 9.69
CA ALA A 152 -14.14 11.20 9.92
C ALA A 152 -12.87 10.73 10.63
N LEU A 153 -13.01 10.27 11.89
CA LEU A 153 -11.85 9.95 12.73
C LEU A 153 -10.98 8.83 12.13
N LYS A 154 -11.57 7.93 11.34
CA LYS A 154 -10.80 6.94 10.55
C LYS A 154 -9.77 7.59 9.63
N LYS A 155 -10.04 8.77 9.06
CA LYS A 155 -9.12 9.49 8.17
C LYS A 155 -7.90 10.07 8.91
N VAL A 156 -7.97 10.24 10.22
CA VAL A 156 -6.80 10.63 11.04
C VAL A 156 -5.73 9.53 10.97
N LEU A 157 -6.11 8.26 11.10
CA LEU A 157 -5.17 7.14 10.95
C LEU A 157 -4.58 7.04 9.54
N TYR A 158 -5.36 7.40 8.51
CA TYR A 158 -4.89 7.42 7.13
C TYR A 158 -3.89 8.56 6.87
N ALA A 159 -3.98 9.66 7.61
CA ALA A 159 -2.99 10.74 7.59
C ALA A 159 -1.75 10.41 8.42
N LEU A 160 -1.94 9.77 9.59
CA LEU A 160 -0.84 9.33 10.45
C LEU A 160 0.03 8.29 9.76
N ARG A 161 -0.54 7.30 9.07
CA ARG A 161 0.21 6.22 8.41
C ARG A 161 1.38 6.72 7.53
N PRO A 162 1.17 7.54 6.48
CA PRO A 162 2.27 7.98 5.64
C PRO A 162 3.26 8.88 6.38
N LEU A 163 2.83 9.65 7.38
CA LEU A 163 3.75 10.40 8.25
C LEU A 163 4.63 9.45 9.07
N MET A 164 4.04 8.44 9.71
CA MET A 164 4.77 7.41 10.45
C MET A 164 5.74 6.64 9.55
N ALA A 165 5.37 6.38 8.29
CA ALA A 165 6.27 5.76 7.31
C ALA A 165 7.53 6.60 7.07
N ILE A 166 7.38 7.93 6.93
CA ILE A 166 8.53 8.83 6.78
C ILE A 166 9.34 8.92 8.08
N LEU A 167 8.69 9.03 9.25
CA LEU A 167 9.38 9.01 10.54
C LEU A 167 10.20 7.73 10.74
N TRP A 168 9.63 6.59 10.36
CA TRP A 168 10.32 5.31 10.38
C TRP A 168 11.53 5.33 9.43
N LEU A 169 11.37 5.87 8.22
CA LEU A 169 12.49 6.05 7.29
C LEU A 169 13.58 6.90 7.94
N GLU A 170 13.27 8.06 8.54
CA GLU A 170 14.26 8.90 9.25
C GLU A 170 15.03 8.13 10.32
N ALA A 171 14.36 7.27 11.10
CA ALA A 171 14.98 6.43 12.12
C ALA A 171 15.80 5.25 11.57
N ASN A 172 15.59 4.87 10.30
CA ASN A 172 16.23 3.73 9.65
C ASN A 172 16.93 4.19 8.35
N PRO A 173 18.10 4.85 8.44
CA PRO A 173 18.76 5.47 7.28
C PRO A 173 19.18 4.48 6.19
N ASP A 174 19.48 3.23 6.56
CA ASP A 174 19.91 2.18 5.64
C ASP A 174 18.74 1.48 4.92
N ALA A 175 17.49 1.78 5.31
CA ALA A 175 16.31 1.20 4.69
C ALA A 175 15.75 2.10 3.58
N SER A 176 15.44 1.50 2.42
CA SER A 176 14.76 2.20 1.32
C SER A 176 13.24 2.18 1.43
N VAL A 177 12.67 1.22 2.18
CA VAL A 177 11.22 1.03 2.26
C VAL A 177 10.78 0.78 3.70
N ALA A 178 9.68 1.42 4.09
CA ALA A 178 9.08 1.28 5.40
C ALA A 178 8.16 0.04 5.49
N PRO A 179 7.97 -0.51 6.70
CA PRO A 179 6.95 -1.53 6.95
C PRO A 179 5.53 -1.09 6.57
N MET A 180 4.71 -2.06 6.17
CA MET A 180 3.29 -1.81 5.90
C MET A 180 2.46 -1.68 7.19
N ASN A 181 2.85 -2.37 8.27
CA ASN A 181 2.07 -2.41 9.51
C ASN A 181 2.26 -1.13 10.33
N PHE A 182 1.17 -0.51 10.76
CA PHE A 182 1.20 0.77 11.46
C PHE A 182 1.83 0.70 12.85
N HIS A 183 1.68 -0.43 13.55
CA HIS A 183 2.30 -0.62 14.86
C HIS A 183 3.82 -0.74 14.72
N GLU A 184 4.31 -1.42 13.67
CA GLU A 184 5.74 -1.46 13.36
C GLU A 184 6.30 -0.09 12.99
N LEU A 185 5.56 0.68 12.18
CA LEU A 185 5.91 2.06 11.86
C LEU A 185 6.04 2.91 13.13
N ARG A 186 5.05 2.83 14.02
CA ARG A 186 5.00 3.59 15.27
C ARG A 186 6.10 3.16 16.25
N ALA A 187 6.42 1.87 16.32
CA ALA A 187 7.41 1.35 17.27
C ALA A 187 8.81 1.93 17.05
N ALA A 188 9.16 2.29 15.82
CA ALA A 188 10.45 2.94 15.51
C ALA A 188 10.35 4.47 15.36
N ALA A 189 9.15 5.05 15.47
CA ALA A 189 8.96 6.49 15.39
C ALA A 189 9.10 7.11 16.78
N ASP A 190 10.03 8.07 16.93
CA ASP A 190 10.15 8.87 18.14
C ASP A 190 8.99 9.88 18.20
N ILE A 191 7.90 9.49 18.87
CA ILE A 191 6.71 10.32 19.05
C ILE A 191 6.48 10.66 20.53
N PRO A 192 6.01 11.87 20.86
CA PRO A 192 5.72 12.23 22.25
C PRO A 192 4.68 11.29 22.87
N GLU A 193 4.87 10.94 24.15
CA GLU A 193 3.99 10.03 24.89
C GLU A 193 2.52 10.43 24.79
N ARG A 194 2.22 11.73 24.97
CA ARG A 194 0.86 12.28 24.85
C ARG A 194 0.24 12.07 23.46
N VAL A 195 1.03 12.11 22.39
CA VAL A 195 0.57 11.81 21.03
C VAL A 195 0.30 10.32 20.91
N SER A 196 1.21 9.50 21.43
CA SER A 196 1.11 8.05 21.50
C SER A 196 -0.21 7.61 22.17
N GLU A 197 -0.55 8.18 23.34
CA GLU A 197 -1.79 7.92 24.07
C GLU A 197 -3.03 8.25 23.23
N LYS A 198 -3.02 9.39 22.51
CA LYS A 198 -4.13 9.79 21.64
C LYS A 198 -4.32 8.90 20.43
N ILE A 199 -3.23 8.38 19.87
CA ILE A 199 -3.29 7.36 18.83
C ILE A 199 -3.90 6.08 19.39
N ASP A 200 -3.52 5.66 20.59
CA ASP A 200 -4.11 4.47 21.25
C ASP A 200 -5.60 4.63 21.52
N GLU A 201 -6.05 5.80 21.97
CA GLU A 201 -7.47 6.12 22.13
C GLU A 201 -8.22 5.95 20.80
N LEU A 202 -7.69 6.50 19.70
CA LEU A 202 -8.29 6.37 18.36
C LEU A 202 -8.33 4.93 17.86
N LEU A 203 -7.26 4.17 18.07
CA LEU A 203 -7.17 2.76 17.68
C LEU A 203 -8.18 1.91 18.45
N ARG A 204 -8.32 2.13 19.77
CA ARG A 204 -9.32 1.45 20.60
C ARG A 204 -10.74 1.77 20.16
N LEU A 205 -11.01 3.05 19.87
CA LEU A 205 -12.31 3.46 19.36
C LEU A 205 -12.61 2.77 18.02
N LYS A 206 -11.63 2.72 17.09
CA LYS A 206 -11.75 1.97 15.82
C LYS A 206 -12.06 0.49 16.01
N ALA A 207 -11.40 -0.15 16.96
CA ALA A 207 -11.59 -1.58 17.18
C ALA A 207 -12.99 -1.89 17.75
N GLN A 208 -13.57 -0.97 18.52
CA GLN A 208 -14.87 -1.17 19.18
C GLN A 208 -16.06 -0.73 18.33
N THR A 209 -15.91 0.31 17.52
CA THR A 209 -16.98 0.88 16.69
C THR A 209 -16.74 0.57 15.22
N GLY A 210 -17.75 0.07 14.52
CA GLY A 210 -17.70 -0.18 13.07
C GLY A 210 -17.34 1.07 12.26
N GLU A 211 -17.95 2.21 12.62
CA GLU A 211 -17.49 3.54 12.26
C GLU A 211 -17.15 4.35 13.52
N ILE A 212 -15.93 4.90 13.58
CA ILE A 212 -15.48 5.87 14.61
C ILE A 212 -16.28 7.20 14.54
N GLY A 213 -17.28 7.29 13.67
CA GLY A 213 -18.07 8.50 13.45
C GLY A 213 -17.24 9.69 12.96
N THR A 214 -17.87 10.85 13.01
CA THR A 214 -17.26 12.15 12.78
C THR A 214 -17.07 12.88 14.10
N GLY A 215 -15.95 13.58 14.24
CA GLY A 215 -15.63 14.34 15.44
C GLY A 215 -14.62 15.44 15.13
N LEU A 216 -14.46 16.38 16.07
CA LEU A 216 -13.38 17.35 15.97
C LEU A 216 -12.04 16.64 16.17
N LEU A 217 -11.03 17.09 15.43
CA LEU A 217 -9.67 16.58 15.59
C LEU A 217 -9.14 16.97 16.98
N ASP A 218 -8.67 15.98 17.74
CA ASP A 218 -8.06 16.23 19.05
C ASP A 218 -6.89 17.22 18.89
N PRO A 219 -6.81 18.30 19.70
CA PRO A 219 -5.79 19.32 19.54
C PRO A 219 -4.35 18.78 19.57
N VAL A 220 -4.08 17.74 20.38
CA VAL A 220 -2.75 17.12 20.45
C VAL A 220 -2.40 16.45 19.12
N LEU A 221 -3.37 15.75 18.52
CA LEU A 221 -3.18 15.11 17.22
C LEU A 221 -3.13 16.13 16.09
N ALA A 222 -3.92 17.20 16.17
CA ALA A 222 -3.86 18.30 15.22
C ALA A 222 -2.46 18.92 15.19
N ASP A 223 -1.97 19.36 16.35
CA ASP A 223 -0.65 19.99 16.48
C ASP A 223 0.45 19.04 15.97
N PHE A 224 0.38 17.76 16.35
CA PHE A 224 1.33 16.76 15.89
C PHE A 224 1.29 16.55 14.37
N LEU A 225 0.10 16.38 13.78
CA LEU A 225 -0.07 16.17 12.34
C LEU A 225 0.47 17.35 11.53
N PHE A 226 0.08 18.57 11.89
CA PHE A 226 0.48 19.78 11.16
C PHE A 226 1.97 20.06 11.32
N SER A 227 2.51 20.00 12.55
CA SER A 227 3.94 20.25 12.79
C SER A 227 4.82 19.18 12.16
N THR A 228 4.43 17.90 12.24
CA THR A 228 5.16 16.79 11.61
C THR A 228 5.11 16.91 10.10
N PHE A 229 3.93 17.15 9.50
CA PHE A 229 3.81 17.33 8.06
C PHE A 229 4.70 18.48 7.56
N GLN A 230 4.70 19.62 8.24
CA GLN A 230 5.56 20.75 7.90
C GLN A 230 7.05 20.40 8.04
N ARG A 231 7.45 19.72 9.13
CA ARG A 231 8.84 19.29 9.35
C ARG A 231 9.34 18.36 8.25
N LEU A 232 8.45 17.54 7.70
CA LEU A 232 8.76 16.54 6.67
C LEU A 232 8.70 17.09 5.24
N GLU A 233 8.44 18.38 5.04
CA GLU A 233 8.45 19.04 3.72
C GLU A 233 9.69 18.73 2.85
N PRO A 234 10.92 18.60 3.38
CA PRO A 234 12.09 18.27 2.57
C PRO A 234 11.96 16.97 1.77
N TRP A 235 11.12 16.03 2.19
CA TRP A 235 10.87 14.80 1.43
C TRP A 235 10.12 15.03 0.11
N SER A 236 9.37 16.14 -0.01
CA SER A 236 8.67 16.51 -1.25
C SER A 236 9.61 16.74 -2.43
N SER A 237 10.84 17.18 -2.15
CA SER A 237 11.87 17.52 -3.12
C SER A 237 13.05 16.55 -3.13
N ALA A 238 12.89 15.38 -2.49
CA ALA A 238 13.90 14.34 -2.48
C ALA A 238 14.32 13.96 -3.92
N VAL A 239 15.63 13.91 -4.14
CA VAL A 239 16.24 13.60 -5.43
C VAL A 239 16.58 12.11 -5.47
N PRO A 240 16.18 11.38 -6.53
CA PRO A 240 16.55 9.98 -6.69
C PRO A 240 18.06 9.80 -6.83
N SER A 241 18.55 8.63 -6.42
CA SER A 241 19.91 8.19 -6.74
C SER A 241 20.13 8.11 -8.25
N ALA A 242 21.36 8.37 -8.69
CA ALA A 242 21.73 8.43 -10.11
C ALA A 242 21.87 7.04 -10.78
N SER A 243 21.37 5.97 -10.15
CA SER A 243 21.55 4.60 -10.64
C SER A 243 20.42 4.22 -11.60
N ASP A 244 20.76 3.85 -12.83
CA ASP A 244 19.79 3.24 -13.74
C ASP A 244 19.55 1.78 -13.33
N ARG A 245 18.35 1.53 -12.79
CA ARG A 245 17.87 0.19 -12.38
C ARG A 245 16.93 -0.43 -13.41
N GLY A 246 16.67 0.26 -14.52
CA GLY A 246 15.76 -0.19 -15.58
C GLY A 246 16.09 -1.58 -16.13
N PRO A 247 17.35 -1.90 -16.47
CA PRO A 247 17.71 -3.21 -17.02
C PRO A 247 17.36 -4.40 -16.11
N ILE A 248 17.59 -4.27 -14.79
CA ILE A 248 17.30 -5.34 -13.81
C ILE A 248 15.79 -5.58 -13.71
N VAL A 249 15.01 -4.50 -13.71
CA VAL A 249 13.54 -4.57 -13.69
C VAL A 249 12.99 -5.18 -14.98
N ASP A 250 13.59 -4.85 -16.14
CA ASP A 250 13.21 -5.46 -17.44
C ASP A 250 13.54 -6.96 -17.50
N GLU A 251 14.70 -7.37 -16.99
CA GLU A 251 15.06 -8.79 -16.89
C GLU A 251 14.08 -9.56 -16.00
N PHE A 252 13.78 -9.03 -14.81
CA PHE A 252 12.79 -9.59 -13.90
C PHE A 252 11.42 -9.74 -14.57
N TRP A 253 10.96 -8.68 -15.25
CA TRP A 253 9.70 -8.69 -15.97
C TRP A 253 9.67 -9.77 -17.05
N ARG A 254 10.72 -9.90 -17.87
CA ARG A 254 10.79 -10.90 -18.94
C ARG A 254 10.79 -12.32 -18.40
N HIS A 255 11.53 -12.57 -17.32
CA HIS A 255 11.60 -13.89 -16.70
C HIS A 255 10.23 -14.29 -16.18
N TRP A 256 9.65 -13.50 -15.27
CA TRP A 256 8.37 -13.84 -14.63
C TRP A 256 7.18 -13.79 -15.58
N SER A 257 7.21 -12.95 -16.62
CA SER A 257 6.19 -13.02 -17.67
C SER A 257 6.24 -14.36 -18.42
N ARG A 258 7.42 -14.95 -18.66
CA ARG A 258 7.51 -16.26 -19.33
C ARG A 258 7.13 -17.41 -18.41
N GLU A 259 7.54 -17.36 -17.14
CA GLU A 259 7.25 -18.41 -16.16
C GLU A 259 5.76 -18.49 -15.82
N LEU A 260 5.08 -17.33 -15.74
CA LEU A 260 3.70 -17.25 -15.22
C LEU A 260 2.64 -17.03 -16.29
N ALA A 261 3.01 -16.62 -17.51
CA ALA A 261 2.00 -16.34 -18.53
C ALA A 261 1.16 -17.60 -18.80
N PRO A 262 -0.18 -17.50 -18.74
CA PRO A 262 -1.04 -18.62 -19.08
C PRO A 262 -0.87 -19.00 -20.56
N GLU A 263 -1.02 -20.30 -20.83
CA GLU A 263 -1.06 -20.80 -22.20
C GLU A 263 -2.31 -20.26 -22.94
N VAL A 264 -2.17 -20.05 -24.25
CA VAL A 264 -3.22 -19.52 -25.13
C VAL A 264 -4.24 -20.58 -25.51
#